data_AF-A0A3D0U3M0-F1
#
_entry.id   AF-A0A3D0U3M0-F1
#
_cell.length_a   1.000
_cell.length_b   1.000
_cell.length_c   1.000
_cell.angle_alpha   90.00
_cell.angle_beta   90.00
_cell.angle_gamma   90.00
#
_symmetry.space_group_name_H-M   'P 1'
#
loop_
_entity.id
_entity.type
_entity.pdbx_description
1 polymer ?
#
loop_
_entity_poly.entity_id
_entity_poly.type
_entity_poly.pdbx_seq_one_letter_code
_entity_poly.pdbx_strand_id
1 'polypeptide(L)'
;MNKNVMSAALAAAVVSAAGNVSAGQYLSGDFHNHTTCSDGSTSVKTLTRKSLEYLDWFIHVGHSGRGARDCRVSDFLYLNRDSEYNRGLWVNSLPAGAADIKGDVRYDTMRNGAQVESMWRWQSLQEFNLGDIVEERNMPGNEDKSAFLGVEWVVPGHEHSSNSISAGQYGESPNSDALAQFEYCFARNSDDTSQGGGQGWTCELSEQGNNTIKSLFAGRPEEGTADYNSTLVGGINIDDGGEHVKSTAAVLWMQENFPGAAFAVQSHVERQGAFIAQDDEGYNVEHMRDWNTVAPDVAFGFESQPGHQAVYDRGSYNAGRPTAGLFTYGGTGCYGAAEAARPGLHFDGTPLTQADFAAGSEYEVIPDNMDPAKVTLCRPGVRTMWDAMLSEGRRFWFFASSDWHSRGSFGPLDFESTNDFWPGEYQQNFVWIEDAEAEDRAQAIVDGLRTGNSFTVQGQLISGDLEFKACTRQQCATMGETLA
;
A
#
# COMPACT_ATOMS: atom_id res chain seq x y z
N MET A 1 13.46 64.40 -11.19
CA MET A 1 12.04 64.00 -11.12
C MET A 1 11.59 63.66 -12.53
N ASN A 2 11.33 62.39 -12.82
CA ASN A 2 10.37 61.96 -13.84
C ASN A 2 9.96 60.53 -13.45
N LYS A 3 8.73 60.42 -12.97
CA LYS A 3 8.06 59.16 -12.65
C LYS A 3 7.63 58.55 -13.97
N ASN A 4 8.25 57.46 -14.40
CA ASN A 4 7.70 56.65 -15.48
C ASN A 4 6.55 55.82 -14.89
N VAL A 5 5.36 56.25 -15.29
CA VAL A 5 4.08 55.57 -15.11
C VAL A 5 4.17 54.23 -15.84
N MET A 6 4.42 53.15 -15.12
CA MET A 6 4.01 51.82 -15.59
C MET A 6 2.49 51.78 -15.50
N SER A 7 1.86 51.76 -16.67
CA SER A 7 0.42 51.80 -16.85
C SER A 7 -0.25 50.56 -16.24
N ALA A 8 -1.30 50.78 -15.46
CA ALA A 8 -2.13 49.73 -14.83
C ALA A 8 -2.71 48.71 -15.85
N ALA A 9 -2.66 49.01 -17.14
CA ALA A 9 -3.06 48.11 -18.22
C ALA A 9 -2.15 46.87 -18.39
N LEU A 10 -0.86 46.95 -18.02
CA LEU A 10 0.04 45.79 -18.12
C LEU A 10 -0.13 44.81 -16.93
N ALA A 11 -0.52 45.33 -15.76
CA ALA A 11 -0.85 44.50 -14.60
C ALA A 11 -2.18 43.73 -14.80
N ALA A 12 -3.15 44.32 -15.50
CA ALA A 12 -4.41 43.65 -15.81
C ALA A 12 -4.27 42.52 -16.84
N ALA A 13 -3.30 42.60 -17.76
CA ALA A 13 -3.08 41.58 -18.80
C ALA A 13 -2.39 40.31 -18.27
N VAL A 14 -1.66 40.39 -17.16
CA VAL A 14 -1.04 39.22 -16.51
C VAL A 14 -2.05 38.47 -15.63
N VAL A 15 -3.06 39.17 -15.10
CA VAL A 15 -4.10 38.57 -14.25
C VAL A 15 -5.16 37.82 -15.07
N SER A 16 -5.37 38.18 -16.34
CA SER A 16 -6.35 37.51 -17.20
C SER A 16 -5.83 36.24 -17.91
N ALA A 17 -4.55 35.89 -17.75
CA ALA A 17 -3.94 34.69 -18.34
C ALA A 17 -3.66 33.57 -17.33
N ALA A 18 -3.79 33.86 -16.02
CA ALA A 18 -3.90 32.84 -15.00
C ALA A 18 -5.40 32.66 -14.73
N GLY A 19 -5.98 31.54 -15.18
CA GLY A 19 -7.14 31.00 -14.46
C GLY A 19 -6.78 30.93 -12.97
N ASN A 20 -7.77 30.92 -12.07
CA ASN A 20 -7.51 30.71 -10.65
C ASN A 20 -6.75 29.38 -10.45
N VAL A 21 -5.42 29.41 -10.53
CA VAL A 21 -4.56 28.34 -10.06
C VAL A 21 -4.63 28.51 -8.56
N SER A 22 -5.43 27.67 -7.91
CA SER A 22 -5.20 27.40 -6.49
C SER A 22 -3.71 27.12 -6.35
N ALA A 23 -3.00 27.86 -5.49
CA ALA A 23 -1.65 27.44 -5.16
C ALA A 23 -1.76 26.04 -4.55
N GLY A 24 -1.00 25.07 -5.06
CA GLY A 24 -0.97 23.75 -4.46
C GLY A 24 -0.61 23.80 -2.97
N GLN A 25 -0.90 22.73 -2.26
CA GLN A 25 -0.63 22.64 -0.83
C GLN A 25 -0.27 21.23 -0.42
N TYR A 26 0.51 21.10 0.66
CA TYR A 26 0.74 19.80 1.28
C TYR A 26 -0.47 19.41 2.11
N LEU A 27 -1.07 18.27 1.76
CA LEU A 27 -2.15 17.65 2.50
C LEU A 27 -1.66 16.38 3.20
N SER A 28 -2.04 16.21 4.46
CA SER A 28 -1.70 15.08 5.31
C SER A 28 -2.58 13.86 5.03
N GLY A 29 -1.98 12.66 5.04
CA GLY A 29 -2.75 11.44 4.93
C GLY A 29 -2.02 10.14 5.24
N ASP A 30 -2.76 9.05 5.07
CA ASP A 30 -2.37 7.66 5.32
C ASP A 30 -3.09 6.74 4.32
N PHE A 31 -2.42 5.64 3.96
CA PHE A 31 -2.93 4.65 3.02
C PHE A 31 -2.59 3.20 3.37
N HIS A 32 -2.24 2.90 4.63
CA HIS A 32 -2.04 1.51 5.09
C HIS A 32 -2.73 1.30 6.43
N ASN A 33 -3.84 0.57 6.40
CA ASN A 33 -4.67 0.35 7.57
C ASN A 33 -5.64 -0.81 7.35
N HIS A 34 -6.10 -1.36 8.46
CA HIS A 34 -6.90 -2.56 8.52
C HIS A 34 -8.21 -2.33 9.22
N THR A 35 -9.20 -3.10 8.83
CA THR A 35 -10.54 -3.03 9.43
C THR A 35 -11.02 -4.43 9.72
N THR A 36 -12.23 -4.56 10.25
CA THR A 36 -12.89 -5.86 10.35
C THR A 36 -13.09 -6.56 9.01
N CYS A 37 -12.89 -5.85 7.89
CA CYS A 37 -12.84 -6.45 6.56
C CYS A 37 -11.70 -7.49 6.49
N SER A 38 -10.52 -7.20 7.04
CA SER A 38 -9.34 -8.07 7.06
C SER A 38 -9.08 -8.61 8.48
N ASP A 39 -8.00 -8.20 9.12
CA ASP A 39 -7.51 -8.59 10.45
C ASP A 39 -7.50 -7.44 11.48
N GLY A 40 -8.00 -6.27 11.09
CA GLY A 40 -8.29 -5.17 12.00
C GLY A 40 -9.53 -5.40 12.88
N SER A 41 -9.82 -4.46 13.77
CA SER A 41 -10.92 -4.56 14.74
C SER A 41 -11.98 -3.46 14.62
N THR A 42 -11.77 -2.47 13.75
CA THR A 42 -12.69 -1.34 13.55
C THR A 42 -13.38 -1.43 12.20
N SER A 43 -14.65 -1.02 12.11
CA SER A 43 -15.37 -0.96 10.83
C SER A 43 -14.81 0.10 9.89
N VAL A 44 -15.07 -0.05 8.60
CA VAL A 44 -14.68 0.93 7.57
C VAL A 44 -15.18 2.34 7.92
N LYS A 45 -16.45 2.44 8.31
CA LYS A 45 -17.06 3.69 8.75
C LYS A 45 -16.34 4.34 9.94
N THR A 46 -16.09 3.58 11.00
CA THR A 46 -15.49 4.13 12.23
C THR A 46 -14.04 4.53 12.00
N LEU A 47 -13.29 3.72 11.24
CA LEU A 47 -11.90 4.05 10.91
C LEU A 47 -11.82 5.29 10.04
N THR A 48 -12.62 5.37 8.98
CA THR A 48 -12.67 6.55 8.10
C THR A 48 -12.98 7.82 8.89
N ARG A 49 -14.01 7.78 9.75
CA ARG A 49 -14.34 8.91 10.63
C ARG A 49 -13.15 9.35 11.47
N LYS A 50 -12.49 8.39 12.12
CA LYS A 50 -11.39 8.67 13.05
C LYS A 50 -10.16 9.17 12.33
N SER A 51 -9.80 8.59 11.20
CA SER A 51 -8.68 9.05 10.37
C SER A 51 -8.91 10.48 9.87
N LEU A 52 -10.12 10.82 9.45
CA LEU A 52 -10.47 12.18 9.02
C LEU A 52 -10.47 13.21 10.16
N GLU A 53 -10.40 12.82 11.45
CA GLU A 53 -10.16 13.78 12.54
C GLU A 53 -8.72 14.32 12.51
N TYR A 54 -7.78 13.59 11.91
CA TYR A 54 -6.34 13.91 11.90
C TYR A 54 -5.77 14.20 10.51
N LEU A 55 -6.43 13.73 9.46
CA LEU A 55 -5.90 13.72 8.10
C LEU A 55 -6.76 14.54 7.14
N ASP A 56 -6.11 15.16 6.17
CA ASP A 56 -6.74 15.83 5.03
C ASP A 56 -7.19 14.81 3.98
N TRP A 57 -6.46 13.70 3.85
CA TRP A 57 -6.84 12.57 3.01
C TRP A 57 -6.61 11.20 3.65
N PHE A 58 -7.45 10.23 3.30
CA PHE A 58 -7.39 8.87 3.82
C PHE A 58 -7.73 7.81 2.75
N ILE A 59 -6.90 6.78 2.64
CA ILE A 59 -7.16 5.61 1.77
C ILE A 59 -7.33 4.37 2.63
N HIS A 60 -8.49 3.72 2.54
CA HIS A 60 -8.76 2.47 3.25
C HIS A 60 -8.19 1.27 2.47
N VAL A 61 -7.40 0.39 3.07
CA VAL A 61 -6.70 -0.68 2.32
C VAL A 61 -6.68 -2.05 3.00
N GLY A 62 -7.74 -2.55 3.64
CA GLY A 62 -7.66 -3.90 4.26
C GLY A 62 -7.18 -5.02 3.30
N HIS A 63 -6.53 -6.07 3.83
CA HIS A 63 -5.98 -7.20 3.05
C HIS A 63 -6.91 -7.74 1.95
N SER A 64 -6.36 -8.04 0.77
CA SER A 64 -7.00 -8.86 -0.26
C SER A 64 -7.29 -10.30 0.20
N GLY A 65 -8.02 -11.08 -0.59
CA GLY A 65 -8.42 -12.45 -0.30
C GLY A 65 -9.89 -12.55 0.11
N ARG A 66 -10.18 -13.14 1.27
CA ARG A 66 -11.56 -13.33 1.75
C ARG A 66 -11.64 -13.30 3.26
N GLY A 67 -12.85 -13.14 3.81
CA GLY A 67 -13.07 -13.27 5.24
C GLY A 67 -14.54 -13.37 5.64
N ALA A 68 -14.80 -14.02 6.78
CA ALA A 68 -16.16 -14.17 7.32
C ALA A 68 -16.72 -12.92 8.03
N ARG A 69 -15.87 -11.94 8.39
CA ARG A 69 -16.25 -10.78 9.23
C ARG A 69 -16.83 -9.63 8.41
N ASP A 70 -18.00 -9.14 8.85
CA ASP A 70 -18.67 -7.99 8.26
C ASP A 70 -17.96 -6.68 8.61
N CYS A 71 -17.49 -5.98 7.59
CA CYS A 71 -16.66 -4.80 7.80
C CYS A 71 -17.39 -3.49 8.05
N ARG A 72 -18.71 -3.54 8.08
CA ARG A 72 -19.57 -2.47 8.58
C ARG A 72 -19.68 -2.52 10.11
N VAL A 73 -19.26 -3.63 10.73
CA VAL A 73 -19.38 -3.88 12.17
C VAL A 73 -18.00 -3.90 12.81
N SER A 74 -17.78 -3.04 13.81
CA SER A 74 -16.56 -3.08 14.62
C SER A 74 -16.56 -4.30 15.55
N ASP A 75 -15.37 -4.84 15.80
CA ASP A 75 -15.10 -6.03 16.60
C ASP A 75 -13.85 -5.81 17.47
N PHE A 76 -13.89 -4.79 18.33
CA PHE A 76 -12.72 -4.33 19.10
C PHE A 76 -12.07 -5.43 19.95
N LEU A 77 -12.86 -6.43 20.37
CA LEU A 77 -12.41 -7.55 21.20
C LEU A 77 -12.20 -8.84 20.40
N TYR A 78 -12.28 -8.78 19.06
CA TYR A 78 -12.12 -9.93 18.16
C TYR A 78 -13.08 -11.11 18.47
N LEU A 79 -14.25 -10.81 19.02
CA LEU A 79 -15.25 -11.81 19.43
C LEU A 79 -15.88 -12.49 18.24
N ASN A 80 -15.96 -11.81 17.09
CA ASN A 80 -16.52 -12.42 15.89
C ASN A 80 -15.67 -13.59 15.39
N ARG A 81 -14.45 -13.80 15.88
CA ARG A 81 -13.62 -14.96 15.53
C ARG A 81 -13.96 -16.20 16.37
N ASP A 82 -14.73 -16.05 17.44
CA ASP A 82 -14.90 -17.10 18.45
C ASP A 82 -16.09 -18.03 18.20
N SER A 83 -17.12 -17.56 17.47
CA SER A 83 -18.32 -18.35 17.19
C SER A 83 -19.08 -17.87 15.95
N GLU A 84 -19.78 -18.80 15.30
CA GLU A 84 -20.67 -18.62 14.16
C GLU A 84 -21.95 -17.83 14.46
N TYR A 85 -22.35 -17.61 15.72
CA TYR A 85 -23.57 -16.88 16.08
C TYR A 85 -23.35 -15.37 16.24
N ASN A 86 -22.14 -14.89 15.99
CA ASN A 86 -21.78 -13.49 16.15
C ASN A 86 -22.41 -12.62 15.05
N ARG A 87 -23.03 -11.51 15.46
CA ARG A 87 -23.75 -10.61 14.54
C ARG A 87 -22.85 -9.88 13.54
N GLY A 88 -21.54 -9.77 13.82
CA GLY A 88 -20.57 -9.14 12.92
C GLY A 88 -19.95 -10.09 11.90
N LEU A 89 -20.68 -11.16 11.53
CA LEU A 89 -20.31 -12.07 10.44
C LEU A 89 -21.25 -11.83 9.25
N TRP A 90 -20.73 -11.89 8.03
CA TRP A 90 -21.52 -11.66 6.80
C TRP A 90 -22.77 -12.54 6.76
N VAL A 91 -22.62 -13.83 7.05
CA VAL A 91 -23.73 -14.79 7.03
C VAL A 91 -24.87 -14.44 7.99
N ASN A 92 -24.60 -13.64 9.02
CA ASN A 92 -25.57 -13.24 10.05
C ASN A 92 -26.10 -11.82 9.85
N SER A 93 -25.39 -10.99 9.09
CA SER A 93 -25.73 -9.57 8.89
C SER A 93 -26.35 -9.28 7.52
N LEU A 94 -26.13 -10.15 6.53
CA LEU A 94 -26.74 -10.02 5.21
C LEU A 94 -28.23 -10.39 5.24
N PRO A 95 -29.08 -9.70 4.45
CA PRO A 95 -30.53 -9.96 4.43
C PRO A 95 -30.91 -11.42 4.12
N ALA A 96 -30.22 -12.07 3.18
CA ALA A 96 -30.41 -13.49 2.86
C ALA A 96 -29.30 -14.39 3.45
N GLY A 97 -28.51 -13.86 4.38
CA GLY A 97 -27.36 -14.55 4.97
C GLY A 97 -26.35 -14.98 3.92
N ALA A 98 -25.89 -16.23 3.99
CA ALA A 98 -24.92 -16.81 3.06
C ALA A 98 -25.36 -16.76 1.58
N ALA A 99 -26.67 -16.73 1.29
CA ALA A 99 -27.16 -16.68 -0.09
C ALA A 99 -26.83 -15.36 -0.83
N ASP A 100 -26.47 -14.30 -0.09
CA ASP A 100 -26.01 -13.03 -0.66
C ASP A 100 -24.48 -13.01 -0.87
N ILE A 101 -23.75 -14.04 -0.42
CA ILE A 101 -22.32 -14.18 -0.70
C ILE A 101 -22.16 -14.72 -2.12
N LYS A 102 -21.40 -13.99 -2.94
CA LYS A 102 -21.16 -14.29 -4.34
C LYS A 102 -19.85 -15.06 -4.49
N GLY A 103 -19.64 -15.59 -5.70
CA GLY A 103 -18.43 -16.30 -6.06
C GLY A 103 -18.43 -17.77 -5.64
N ASP A 104 -17.26 -18.41 -5.74
CA ASP A 104 -17.12 -19.80 -5.29
C ASP A 104 -17.28 -19.90 -3.78
N VAL A 105 -18.08 -20.87 -3.31
CA VAL A 105 -18.32 -21.09 -1.87
C VAL A 105 -17.02 -21.49 -1.18
N ARG A 106 -16.70 -20.76 -0.11
CA ARG A 106 -15.51 -20.96 0.70
C ARG A 106 -15.80 -20.68 2.17
N TYR A 107 -15.07 -21.34 3.06
CA TYR A 107 -15.29 -21.24 4.50
C TYR A 107 -14.03 -20.78 5.24
N ASP A 108 -14.25 -20.04 6.32
CA ASP A 108 -13.28 -19.79 7.38
C ASP A 108 -13.60 -20.67 8.58
N THR A 109 -12.55 -21.09 9.28
CA THR A 109 -12.68 -21.83 10.54
C THR A 109 -12.65 -20.85 11.72
N MET A 110 -13.75 -20.81 12.47
CA MET A 110 -13.88 -20.06 13.70
C MET A 110 -13.03 -20.69 14.81
N ARG A 111 -12.68 -19.95 15.87
CA ARG A 111 -11.85 -20.48 16.97
C ARG A 111 -12.52 -21.62 17.75
N ASN A 112 -13.84 -21.70 17.76
CA ASN A 112 -14.57 -22.85 18.30
C ASN A 112 -14.62 -24.06 17.34
N GLY A 113 -14.02 -23.95 16.15
CA GLY A 113 -13.99 -24.98 15.11
C GLY A 113 -15.16 -24.96 14.13
N ALA A 114 -16.17 -24.10 14.33
CA ALA A 114 -17.27 -23.96 13.38
C ALA A 114 -16.77 -23.44 12.02
N GLN A 115 -17.46 -23.83 10.94
CA GLN A 115 -17.21 -23.32 9.59
C GLN A 115 -18.23 -22.24 9.27
N VAL A 116 -17.76 -21.08 8.82
CA VAL A 116 -18.60 -19.95 8.39
C VAL A 116 -18.21 -19.57 6.97
N GLU A 117 -19.21 -19.35 6.11
CA GLU A 117 -18.94 -18.95 4.73
C GLU A 117 -18.31 -17.56 4.68
N SER A 118 -17.24 -17.44 3.89
CA SER A 118 -16.42 -16.24 3.77
C SER A 118 -16.82 -15.45 2.54
N MET A 119 -16.87 -14.12 2.67
CA MET A 119 -17.07 -13.23 1.53
C MET A 119 -15.73 -12.95 0.87
N TRP A 120 -15.69 -13.01 -0.47
CA TRP A 120 -14.55 -12.56 -1.24
C TRP A 120 -14.32 -11.06 -1.11
N ARG A 121 -13.06 -10.63 -1.04
CA ARG A 121 -12.73 -9.23 -0.87
C ARG A 121 -13.23 -8.41 -2.05
N TRP A 122 -13.14 -8.87 -3.30
CA TRP A 122 -13.69 -8.18 -4.47
C TRP A 122 -15.16 -7.81 -4.26
N GLN A 123 -15.97 -8.72 -3.71
CA GLN A 123 -17.39 -8.45 -3.43
C GLN A 123 -17.51 -7.36 -2.37
N SER A 124 -16.77 -7.48 -1.25
CA SER A 124 -16.85 -6.47 -0.19
C SER A 124 -16.40 -5.09 -0.65
N LEU A 125 -15.32 -5.02 -1.44
CA LEU A 125 -14.83 -3.77 -2.04
C LEU A 125 -15.90 -3.13 -2.92
N GLN A 126 -16.57 -3.93 -3.75
CA GLN A 126 -17.59 -3.47 -4.70
C GLN A 126 -18.89 -3.03 -4.02
N GLU A 127 -19.32 -3.72 -2.96
CA GLU A 127 -20.68 -3.58 -2.42
C GLU A 127 -20.78 -2.87 -1.07
N PHE A 128 -19.73 -2.96 -0.23
CA PHE A 128 -19.85 -2.59 1.19
C PHE A 128 -18.82 -1.56 1.66
N ASN A 129 -17.58 -1.61 1.17
CA ASN A 129 -16.51 -0.75 1.69
C ASN A 129 -16.69 0.72 1.27
N LEU A 130 -16.88 0.99 -0.03
CA LEU A 130 -16.87 2.36 -0.55
C LEU A 130 -18.02 3.20 0.02
N GLY A 131 -19.20 2.60 0.23
CA GLY A 131 -20.38 3.31 0.74
C GLY A 131 -20.15 3.96 2.10
N ASP A 132 -19.53 3.24 3.04
CA ASP A 132 -19.19 3.77 4.37
C ASP A 132 -18.16 4.92 4.29
N ILE A 133 -17.20 4.83 3.36
CA ILE A 133 -16.21 5.89 3.13
C ILE A 133 -16.88 7.14 2.56
N VAL A 134 -17.76 6.96 1.57
CA VAL A 134 -18.52 8.04 0.94
C VAL A 134 -19.43 8.73 1.95
N GLU A 135 -20.07 7.98 2.85
CA GLU A 135 -20.90 8.55 3.90
C GLU A 135 -20.08 9.45 4.83
N GLU A 136 -18.93 8.98 5.32
CA GLU A 136 -18.10 9.74 6.27
C GLU A 136 -17.40 10.94 5.61
N ARG A 137 -16.89 10.80 4.38
CA ARG A 137 -16.27 11.93 3.67
C ARG A 137 -17.26 13.05 3.34
N ASN A 138 -18.54 12.71 3.18
CA ASN A 138 -19.62 13.68 2.89
C ASN A 138 -20.29 14.23 4.17
N MET A 139 -19.83 13.85 5.37
CA MET A 139 -20.36 14.44 6.60
C MET A 139 -19.99 15.93 6.71
N PRO A 140 -20.85 16.75 7.34
CA PRO A 140 -20.54 18.16 7.59
C PRO A 140 -19.22 18.33 8.35
N GLY A 141 -18.35 19.21 7.86
CA GLY A 141 -17.00 19.44 8.41
C GLY A 141 -15.88 18.64 7.74
N ASN A 142 -16.18 17.87 6.69
CA ASN A 142 -15.21 17.17 5.85
C ASN A 142 -15.21 17.68 4.41
N GLU A 143 -15.79 18.85 4.14
CA GLU A 143 -15.93 19.41 2.79
C GLU A 143 -14.58 19.68 2.10
N ASP A 144 -13.50 19.84 2.86
CA ASP A 144 -12.11 20.03 2.41
C ASP A 144 -11.28 18.74 2.46
N LYS A 145 -11.86 17.64 2.94
CA LYS A 145 -11.17 16.36 3.08
C LYS A 145 -11.47 15.41 1.94
N SER A 146 -10.62 14.40 1.84
CA SER A 146 -10.73 13.36 0.83
C SER A 146 -10.66 11.98 1.46
N ALA A 147 -11.57 11.08 1.10
CA ALA A 147 -11.41 9.67 1.41
C ALA A 147 -11.87 8.78 0.27
N PHE A 148 -11.11 7.71 0.01
CA PHE A 148 -11.44 6.73 -1.00
C PHE A 148 -10.86 5.35 -0.65
N LEU A 149 -11.27 4.36 -1.42
CA LEU A 149 -10.96 2.96 -1.23
C LEU A 149 -9.69 2.57 -1.98
N GLY A 150 -8.89 1.76 -1.32
CA GLY A 150 -7.81 0.96 -1.88
C GLY A 150 -7.87 -0.46 -1.33
N VAL A 151 -6.79 -1.21 -1.48
CA VAL A 151 -6.63 -2.57 -0.98
C VAL A 151 -5.16 -2.80 -0.66
N GLU A 152 -4.89 -3.44 0.47
CA GLU A 152 -3.57 -3.98 0.75
C GLU A 152 -3.54 -5.32 0.06
N TRP A 153 -2.94 -5.30 -1.11
CA TRP A 153 -2.79 -6.46 -1.94
C TRP A 153 -1.82 -7.41 -1.26
N VAL A 154 -2.30 -8.62 -0.92
CA VAL A 154 -1.46 -9.76 -0.60
C VAL A 154 -0.81 -10.20 -1.91
N VAL A 155 0.48 -9.87 -2.08
CA VAL A 155 1.13 -9.93 -3.38
C VAL A 155 1.58 -11.36 -3.68
N PRO A 156 1.26 -11.93 -4.86
CA PRO A 156 1.89 -13.16 -5.31
C PRO A 156 3.42 -13.05 -5.32
N GLY A 157 4.10 -13.95 -4.61
CA GLY A 157 5.56 -13.99 -4.52
C GLY A 157 6.21 -13.05 -3.52
N HIS A 158 5.46 -12.12 -2.93
CA HIS A 158 6.04 -11.13 -2.04
C HIS A 158 5.22 -10.94 -0.77
N GLU A 159 5.59 -9.90 -0.04
CA GLU A 159 4.81 -9.39 1.06
C GLU A 159 3.50 -8.74 0.59
N HIS A 160 3.09 -7.63 1.19
CA HIS A 160 1.93 -6.88 0.76
C HIS A 160 2.34 -5.62 0.00
N SER A 161 1.34 -4.94 -0.54
CA SER A 161 1.46 -3.62 -1.14
C SER A 161 0.17 -2.84 -0.89
N SER A 162 0.28 -1.57 -0.55
CA SER A 162 -0.84 -0.63 -0.51
C SER A 162 -1.17 -0.20 -1.94
N ASN A 163 -2.40 -0.47 -2.38
CA ASN A 163 -2.85 -0.25 -3.76
C ASN A 163 -4.15 0.54 -3.81
N SER A 164 -4.36 1.26 -4.90
CA SER A 164 -5.69 1.77 -5.24
C SER A 164 -5.85 1.92 -6.75
N ILE A 165 -7.11 1.83 -7.19
CA ILE A 165 -7.58 2.32 -8.48
C ILE A 165 -8.68 3.33 -8.16
N SER A 166 -8.33 4.62 -8.25
CA SER A 166 -9.20 5.73 -7.87
C SER A 166 -10.35 5.98 -8.85
N ALA A 167 -10.23 5.46 -10.08
CA ALA A 167 -11.20 5.65 -11.15
C ALA A 167 -12.63 5.28 -10.70
N GLY A 168 -13.55 6.22 -10.84
CA GLY A 168 -14.98 6.03 -10.53
C GLY A 168 -15.37 6.31 -9.07
N GLN A 169 -14.42 6.50 -8.15
CA GLN A 169 -14.73 6.63 -6.73
C GLN A 169 -15.24 8.02 -6.30
N TYR A 170 -15.03 9.06 -7.11
CA TYR A 170 -15.59 10.42 -6.92
C TYR A 170 -16.67 10.80 -7.94
N GLY A 171 -17.10 9.87 -8.80
CA GLY A 171 -18.17 10.13 -9.77
C GLY A 171 -19.54 10.37 -9.11
N GLU A 172 -20.53 10.83 -9.89
CA GLU A 172 -21.91 11.06 -9.42
C GLU A 172 -22.54 9.82 -8.76
N SER A 173 -22.15 8.64 -9.23
CA SER A 173 -22.46 7.34 -8.62
C SER A 173 -21.14 6.64 -8.29
N PRO A 174 -20.58 6.88 -7.09
CA PRO A 174 -19.31 6.30 -6.68
C PRO A 174 -19.33 4.77 -6.79
N ASN A 175 -18.29 4.20 -7.39
CA ASN A 175 -18.09 2.76 -7.47
C ASN A 175 -16.60 2.42 -7.34
N SER A 176 -16.33 1.15 -7.06
CA SER A 176 -14.99 0.57 -6.87
C SER A 176 -14.80 -0.67 -7.76
N ASP A 177 -15.52 -0.74 -8.89
CA ASP A 177 -15.56 -1.92 -9.76
C ASP A 177 -14.17 -2.29 -10.29
N ALA A 178 -13.39 -1.29 -10.68
CA ALA A 178 -12.02 -1.50 -11.17
C ALA A 178 -11.10 -2.11 -10.10
N LEU A 179 -11.18 -1.60 -8.87
CA LEU A 179 -10.41 -2.10 -7.73
C LEU A 179 -10.86 -3.52 -7.32
N ALA A 180 -12.16 -3.80 -7.38
CA ALA A 180 -12.70 -5.13 -7.14
C ALA A 180 -12.24 -6.13 -8.20
N GLN A 181 -12.23 -5.75 -9.49
CA GLN A 181 -11.71 -6.61 -10.55
C GLN A 181 -10.20 -6.85 -10.40
N PHE A 182 -9.43 -5.84 -10.01
CA PHE A 182 -8.00 -6.00 -9.70
C PHE A 182 -7.80 -7.04 -8.59
N GLU A 183 -8.55 -6.92 -7.49
CA GLU A 183 -8.47 -7.85 -6.37
C GLU A 183 -8.80 -9.28 -6.82
N TYR A 184 -9.92 -9.45 -7.53
CA TYR A 184 -10.32 -10.74 -8.12
C TYR A 184 -9.21 -11.34 -9.00
N CYS A 185 -8.56 -10.53 -9.83
CA CYS A 185 -7.60 -11.04 -10.79
C CYS A 185 -6.23 -11.37 -10.20
N PHE A 186 -5.77 -10.57 -9.25
CA PHE A 186 -4.35 -10.52 -8.91
C PHE A 186 -4.02 -10.81 -7.45
N ALA A 187 -5.01 -10.89 -6.54
CA ALA A 187 -4.76 -11.28 -5.16
C ALA A 187 -4.06 -12.66 -5.05
N ARG A 188 -3.19 -12.83 -4.05
CA ARG A 188 -2.65 -14.15 -3.67
C ARG A 188 -3.76 -14.99 -3.03
N ASN A 189 -3.85 -16.26 -3.44
CA ASN A 189 -4.95 -17.16 -3.14
C ASN A 189 -6.28 -16.70 -3.74
N SER A 190 -6.26 -16.06 -4.93
CA SER A 190 -7.48 -15.75 -5.67
C SER A 190 -8.01 -16.99 -6.40
N ASP A 191 -8.51 -17.94 -5.62
CA ASP A 191 -9.04 -19.22 -6.12
C ASP A 191 -10.55 -19.17 -6.41
N ASP A 192 -11.10 -17.96 -6.67
CA ASP A 192 -12.47 -17.75 -7.13
C ASP A 192 -12.57 -17.87 -8.65
N THR A 193 -13.19 -18.94 -9.13
CA THR A 193 -13.36 -19.21 -10.57
C THR A 193 -14.69 -18.74 -11.13
N SER A 194 -15.47 -18.00 -10.33
CA SER A 194 -16.84 -17.58 -10.67
C SER A 194 -16.93 -16.42 -11.67
N GLN A 195 -15.80 -15.86 -12.12
CA GLN A 195 -15.74 -14.67 -12.99
C GLN A 195 -16.36 -13.44 -12.32
N GLY A 196 -15.98 -13.16 -11.07
CA GLY A 196 -16.52 -12.07 -10.27
C GLY A 196 -18.00 -12.26 -9.94
N GLY A 197 -18.42 -13.48 -9.58
CA GLY A 197 -19.83 -13.79 -9.34
C GLY A 197 -20.70 -13.72 -10.60
N GLY A 198 -20.16 -14.11 -11.75
CA GLY A 198 -20.85 -14.10 -13.05
C GLY A 198 -20.82 -12.77 -13.79
N GLN A 199 -19.97 -11.83 -13.37
CA GLN A 199 -19.74 -10.56 -14.07
C GLN A 199 -18.96 -10.75 -15.38
N GLY A 200 -18.34 -11.92 -15.59
CA GLY A 200 -17.58 -12.24 -16.80
C GLY A 200 -16.18 -11.64 -16.79
N TRP A 201 -15.65 -11.35 -15.61
CA TRP A 201 -14.29 -10.83 -15.48
C TRP A 201 -13.25 -11.84 -15.91
N THR A 202 -12.29 -11.34 -16.66
CA THR A 202 -11.09 -12.05 -17.07
C THR A 202 -9.88 -11.15 -16.84
N CYS A 203 -8.72 -11.78 -16.71
CA CYS A 203 -7.51 -11.18 -16.17
C CYS A 203 -6.38 -11.16 -17.20
N GLU A 204 -6.68 -11.26 -18.50
CA GLU A 204 -5.67 -11.20 -19.55
C GLU A 204 -5.00 -9.82 -19.60
N LEU A 205 -3.69 -9.82 -19.82
CA LEU A 205 -2.98 -8.66 -20.32
C LEU A 205 -3.25 -8.46 -21.81
N SER A 206 -3.03 -7.23 -22.29
CA SER A 206 -2.94 -6.98 -23.73
C SER A 206 -1.84 -7.85 -24.37
N GLU A 207 -1.90 -8.10 -25.68
CA GLU A 207 -0.83 -8.84 -26.38
C GLU A 207 0.54 -8.17 -26.18
N GLN A 208 0.56 -6.84 -26.20
CA GLN A 208 1.77 -6.05 -25.96
C GLN A 208 2.24 -6.19 -24.50
N GLY A 209 1.32 -6.15 -23.54
CA GLY A 209 1.61 -6.31 -22.12
C GLY A 209 2.20 -7.69 -21.84
N ASN A 210 1.57 -8.76 -22.33
CA ASN A 210 2.08 -10.12 -22.17
C ASN A 210 3.46 -10.30 -22.83
N ASN A 211 3.71 -9.71 -24.00
CA ASN A 211 5.03 -9.72 -24.63
C ASN A 211 6.10 -8.95 -23.82
N THR A 212 5.69 -7.90 -23.10
CA THR A 212 6.57 -7.16 -22.18
C THR A 212 6.99 -8.05 -21.02
N ILE A 213 6.04 -8.73 -20.37
CA ILE A 213 6.32 -9.69 -19.30
C ILE A 213 7.25 -10.82 -19.79
N LYS A 214 6.95 -11.42 -20.95
CA LYS A 214 7.78 -12.48 -21.55
C LYS A 214 9.22 -12.04 -21.79
N SER A 215 9.41 -10.78 -22.18
CA SER A 215 10.74 -10.22 -22.44
C SER A 215 11.50 -9.93 -21.15
N LEU A 216 10.81 -9.39 -20.13
CA LEU A 216 11.39 -9.06 -18.84
C LEU A 216 11.87 -10.30 -18.08
N PHE A 217 11.08 -11.39 -18.12
CA PHE A 217 11.35 -12.63 -17.39
C PHE A 217 12.01 -13.72 -18.25
N ALA A 218 12.50 -13.36 -19.43
CA ALA A 218 13.21 -14.30 -20.30
C ALA A 218 14.45 -14.89 -19.59
N GLY A 219 14.41 -16.20 -19.30
CA GLY A 219 15.50 -16.90 -18.62
C GLY A 219 15.49 -16.82 -17.10
N ARG A 220 14.39 -16.35 -16.48
CA ARG A 220 14.17 -16.29 -15.03
C ARG A 220 13.01 -17.20 -14.59
N PRO A 221 13.09 -18.53 -14.79
CA PRO A 221 12.00 -19.45 -14.44
C PRO A 221 11.69 -19.49 -12.93
N GLU A 222 12.61 -19.07 -12.09
CA GLU A 222 12.43 -18.92 -10.65
C GLU A 222 11.41 -17.84 -10.25
N GLU A 223 11.08 -16.92 -11.16
CA GLU A 223 10.12 -15.83 -10.90
C GLU A 223 8.68 -16.21 -11.29
N GLY A 224 8.52 -17.33 -11.98
CA GLY A 224 7.24 -17.84 -12.48
C GLY A 224 7.12 -17.96 -14.00
N THR A 225 5.92 -18.27 -14.47
CA THR A 225 5.67 -18.52 -15.89
C THR A 225 5.60 -17.21 -16.69
N ALA A 226 6.69 -16.88 -17.39
CA ALA A 226 6.82 -15.62 -18.13
C ALA A 226 5.72 -15.33 -19.18
N ASP A 227 5.09 -16.35 -19.76
CA ASP A 227 3.88 -16.16 -20.59
C ASP A 227 2.64 -16.14 -19.69
N TYR A 228 2.40 -15.00 -19.04
CA TYR A 228 1.35 -14.85 -18.04
C TYR A 228 -0.04 -15.24 -18.58
N ASN A 229 -0.42 -14.77 -19.78
CA ASN A 229 -1.73 -15.12 -20.34
C ASN A 229 -1.90 -16.63 -20.56
N SER A 230 -0.82 -17.40 -20.68
CA SER A 230 -0.89 -18.87 -20.81
C SER A 230 -1.20 -19.59 -19.50
N THR A 231 -1.06 -18.92 -18.35
CA THR A 231 -1.40 -19.48 -17.03
C THR A 231 -2.90 -19.39 -16.72
N LEU A 232 -3.63 -18.56 -17.47
CA LEU A 232 -5.05 -18.31 -17.25
C LEU A 232 -5.90 -19.52 -17.66
N VAL A 233 -6.72 -20.00 -16.73
CA VAL A 233 -7.73 -21.03 -16.96
C VAL A 233 -9.09 -20.45 -16.63
N GLY A 234 -9.98 -20.36 -17.63
CA GLY A 234 -11.29 -19.73 -17.44
C GLY A 234 -11.22 -18.21 -17.23
N GLY A 235 -10.08 -17.59 -17.58
CA GLY A 235 -9.86 -16.14 -17.48
C GLY A 235 -9.10 -15.69 -16.22
N ILE A 236 -8.70 -16.60 -15.33
CA ILE A 236 -7.99 -16.27 -14.09
C ILE A 236 -6.79 -17.20 -13.88
N ASN A 237 -5.73 -16.70 -13.25
CA ASN A 237 -4.64 -17.53 -12.72
C ASN A 237 -4.92 -17.83 -11.25
N ILE A 238 -5.28 -19.08 -10.95
CA ILE A 238 -5.53 -19.56 -9.58
C ILE A 238 -4.28 -20.14 -8.91
N ASP A 239 -3.20 -20.33 -9.66
CA ASP A 239 -1.93 -20.81 -9.11
C ASP A 239 -1.09 -19.62 -8.65
N ASP A 240 -1.10 -19.42 -7.32
CA ASP A 240 -0.52 -18.27 -6.64
C ASP A 240 0.68 -18.67 -5.78
N GLY A 241 1.35 -19.75 -6.17
CA GLY A 241 2.57 -20.27 -5.56
C GLY A 241 3.78 -19.37 -5.77
N GLY A 242 3.69 -18.11 -5.36
CA GLY A 242 4.88 -17.31 -5.12
C GLY A 242 5.53 -16.62 -6.32
N GLU A 243 4.81 -16.48 -7.43
CA GLU A 243 5.40 -15.97 -8.67
C GLU A 243 5.41 -14.43 -8.75
N HIS A 244 6.61 -13.84 -8.80
CA HIS A 244 6.81 -12.42 -9.11
C HIS A 244 6.25 -12.02 -10.50
N VAL A 245 6.17 -12.97 -11.44
CA VAL A 245 5.57 -12.73 -12.76
C VAL A 245 4.10 -12.30 -12.65
N LYS A 246 3.29 -12.97 -11.82
CA LYS A 246 1.87 -12.62 -11.64
C LYS A 246 1.73 -11.23 -11.04
N SER A 247 2.59 -10.88 -10.08
CA SER A 247 2.51 -9.55 -9.47
C SER A 247 2.98 -8.43 -10.41
N THR A 248 4.00 -8.69 -11.23
CA THR A 248 4.45 -7.74 -12.25
C THR A 248 3.39 -7.55 -13.36
N ALA A 249 2.67 -8.62 -13.72
CA ALA A 249 1.52 -8.54 -14.60
C ALA A 249 0.40 -7.65 -14.02
N ALA A 250 0.13 -7.73 -12.72
CA ALA A 250 -0.92 -6.94 -12.07
C ALA A 250 -0.67 -5.42 -12.16
N VAL A 251 0.55 -4.95 -11.86
CA VAL A 251 0.86 -3.52 -11.95
C VAL A 251 0.90 -3.03 -13.40
N LEU A 252 1.28 -3.89 -14.35
CA LEU A 252 1.17 -3.60 -15.77
C LEU A 252 -0.30 -3.52 -16.22
N TRP A 253 -1.17 -4.39 -15.72
CA TRP A 253 -2.60 -4.31 -16.00
C TRP A 253 -3.20 -2.99 -15.49
N MET A 254 -2.83 -2.54 -14.29
CA MET A 254 -3.21 -1.22 -13.78
C MET A 254 -2.72 -0.09 -14.69
N GLN A 255 -1.47 -0.16 -15.16
CA GLN A 255 -0.86 0.80 -16.08
C GLN A 255 -1.62 0.90 -17.41
N GLU A 256 -1.99 -0.25 -17.99
CA GLU A 256 -2.68 -0.33 -19.28
C GLU A 256 -4.14 0.15 -19.20
N ASN A 257 -4.85 -0.19 -18.13
CA ASN A 257 -6.30 0.00 -18.03
C ASN A 257 -6.71 1.27 -17.27
N PHE A 258 -5.87 1.76 -16.35
CA PHE A 258 -6.16 2.91 -15.50
C PHE A 258 -4.99 3.90 -15.45
N PRO A 259 -4.53 4.39 -16.61
CA PRO A 259 -3.39 5.30 -16.67
C PRO A 259 -3.68 6.56 -15.85
N GLY A 260 -2.77 6.90 -14.94
CA GLY A 260 -2.92 8.03 -14.03
C GLY A 260 -3.79 7.75 -12.80
N ALA A 261 -4.72 6.80 -12.84
CA ALA A 261 -5.71 6.62 -11.78
C ALA A 261 -5.34 5.55 -10.74
N ALA A 262 -4.20 4.86 -10.89
CA ALA A 262 -3.81 3.76 -10.01
C ALA A 262 -2.41 3.95 -9.41
N PHE A 263 -2.18 3.31 -8.26
CA PHE A 263 -0.85 3.15 -7.67
C PHE A 263 -0.71 1.79 -6.98
N ALA A 264 0.54 1.36 -6.85
CA ALA A 264 0.99 0.21 -6.09
C ALA A 264 2.27 0.61 -5.33
N VAL A 265 2.19 0.68 -4.01
CA VAL A 265 3.31 1.01 -3.12
C VAL A 265 3.62 -0.23 -2.29
N GLN A 266 4.82 -0.81 -2.39
CA GLN A 266 5.11 -2.03 -1.64
C GLN A 266 5.18 -1.76 -0.14
N SER A 267 4.59 -2.64 0.67
CA SER A 267 4.44 -2.42 2.10
C SER A 267 5.32 -3.36 2.90
N HIS A 268 5.72 -2.90 4.10
CA HIS A 268 6.54 -3.63 5.07
C HIS A 268 7.65 -4.46 4.42
N VAL A 269 8.37 -3.83 3.50
CA VAL A 269 9.25 -4.50 2.51
C VAL A 269 10.42 -5.26 3.15
N GLU A 270 10.78 -4.91 4.38
CA GLU A 270 11.82 -5.58 5.15
C GLU A 270 11.29 -6.69 6.07
N ARG A 271 9.98 -6.77 6.34
CA ARG A 271 9.39 -7.66 7.37
C ARG A 271 9.73 -9.13 7.20
N GLN A 272 9.72 -9.59 5.94
CA GLN A 272 10.00 -10.98 5.58
C GLN A 272 11.44 -11.20 5.11
N GLY A 273 12.31 -10.21 5.24
CA GLY A 273 13.69 -10.34 4.77
C GLY A 273 13.85 -10.28 3.27
N ALA A 274 15.00 -10.75 2.83
CA ALA A 274 15.26 -10.91 1.40
C ALA A 274 14.35 -11.99 0.82
N PHE A 275 13.92 -11.77 -0.41
CA PHE A 275 13.23 -12.81 -1.15
C PHE A 275 14.20 -13.96 -1.49
N ILE A 276 13.73 -15.18 -1.25
CA ILE A 276 14.31 -16.42 -1.75
C ILE A 276 13.19 -17.27 -2.38
N ALA A 277 13.49 -17.93 -3.50
CA ALA A 277 12.49 -18.66 -4.31
C ALA A 277 11.89 -19.91 -3.62
N GLN A 278 12.35 -20.25 -2.42
CA GLN A 278 11.81 -21.36 -1.63
C GLN A 278 10.73 -20.91 -0.64
N ASP A 279 10.72 -19.63 -0.28
CA ASP A 279 9.84 -19.07 0.75
C ASP A 279 8.76 -18.17 0.13
N ASP A 280 9.02 -17.59 -1.04
CA ASP A 280 8.06 -16.77 -1.81
C ASP A 280 7.41 -15.65 -0.96
N GLU A 281 8.26 -14.99 -0.17
CA GLU A 281 7.94 -13.92 0.75
C GLU A 281 9.08 -12.87 0.68
N GLY A 282 8.76 -11.60 0.93
CA GLY A 282 9.74 -10.51 0.97
C GLY A 282 10.06 -9.89 -0.39
N TYR A 283 10.97 -8.92 -0.37
CA TYR A 283 11.34 -8.13 -1.55
C TYR A 283 12.86 -8.02 -1.68
N ASN A 284 13.35 -8.19 -2.91
CA ASN A 284 14.68 -7.77 -3.33
C ASN A 284 14.56 -6.52 -4.21
N VAL A 285 15.64 -5.79 -4.38
CA VAL A 285 15.64 -4.55 -5.19
C VAL A 285 15.24 -4.82 -6.65
N GLU A 286 15.59 -5.99 -7.18
CA GLU A 286 15.22 -6.46 -8.51
C GLU A 286 13.71 -6.46 -8.72
N HIS A 287 12.92 -6.89 -7.72
CA HIS A 287 11.46 -6.94 -7.83
C HIS A 287 10.84 -5.55 -7.90
N MET A 288 11.38 -4.60 -7.12
CA MET A 288 10.94 -3.21 -7.18
C MET A 288 11.32 -2.55 -8.52
N ARG A 289 12.50 -2.90 -9.08
CA ARG A 289 12.90 -2.47 -10.42
C ARG A 289 11.97 -3.04 -11.49
N ASP A 290 11.61 -4.30 -11.41
CA ASP A 290 10.76 -4.97 -12.40
C ASP A 290 9.38 -4.31 -12.48
N TRP A 291 8.73 -4.08 -11.33
CA TRP A 291 7.46 -3.35 -11.27
C TRP A 291 7.59 -1.92 -11.82
N ASN A 292 8.59 -1.16 -11.37
CA ASN A 292 8.80 0.22 -11.81
C ASN A 292 9.17 0.30 -13.32
N THR A 293 9.79 -0.75 -13.87
CA THR A 293 10.16 -0.81 -15.29
C THR A 293 8.94 -0.97 -16.19
N VAL A 294 7.98 -1.81 -15.81
CA VAL A 294 6.78 -2.05 -16.63
C VAL A 294 5.66 -1.04 -16.36
N ALA A 295 5.63 -0.47 -15.16
CA ALA A 295 4.54 0.37 -14.70
C ALA A 295 5.03 1.57 -13.87
N PRO A 296 5.87 2.47 -14.41
CA PRO A 296 6.48 3.56 -13.64
C PRO A 296 5.46 4.55 -13.06
N ASP A 297 4.30 4.70 -13.70
CA ASP A 297 3.24 5.60 -13.19
C ASP A 297 2.33 4.96 -12.13
N VAL A 298 2.50 3.65 -11.87
CA VAL A 298 1.74 2.89 -10.86
C VAL A 298 2.66 2.44 -9.72
N ALA A 299 3.80 1.84 -10.03
CA ALA A 299 4.76 1.32 -9.06
C ALA A 299 5.94 2.28 -8.86
N PHE A 300 5.75 3.25 -7.98
CA PHE A 300 6.68 4.38 -7.80
C PHE A 300 7.11 4.58 -6.34
N GLY A 301 6.88 3.64 -5.44
CA GLY A 301 7.35 3.81 -4.08
C GLY A 301 7.12 2.61 -3.18
N PHE A 302 7.56 2.77 -1.94
CA PHE A 302 7.61 1.71 -0.94
C PHE A 302 7.45 2.28 0.47
N GLU A 303 6.92 1.49 1.38
CA GLU A 303 6.82 1.78 2.81
C GLU A 303 7.98 1.10 3.53
N SER A 304 9.02 1.87 3.85
CA SER A 304 10.16 1.37 4.63
C SER A 304 10.11 1.84 6.08
N GLN A 305 9.34 2.88 6.42
CA GLN A 305 8.94 3.07 7.82
C GLN A 305 7.77 2.13 8.09
N PRO A 306 7.97 1.08 8.91
CA PRO A 306 6.87 0.19 9.15
C PRO A 306 5.89 0.83 10.14
N GLY A 307 4.62 0.46 10.04
CA GLY A 307 3.58 0.94 10.94
C GLY A 307 3.69 0.38 12.35
N HIS A 308 2.58 0.31 13.07
CA HIS A 308 2.55 -0.11 14.47
C HIS A 308 3.48 0.73 15.36
N GLN A 309 3.26 2.04 15.39
CA GLN A 309 4.22 2.96 16.03
C GLN A 309 4.26 2.84 17.56
N ALA A 310 3.23 2.24 18.17
CA ALA A 310 3.14 2.05 19.62
C ALA A 310 3.52 0.64 20.12
N VAL A 311 3.77 -0.33 19.23
CA VAL A 311 4.16 -1.68 19.66
C VAL A 311 5.64 -1.71 20.05
N TYR A 312 6.02 -2.71 20.87
CA TYR A 312 7.38 -2.83 21.41
C TYR A 312 8.45 -2.96 20.31
N ASP A 313 8.20 -3.78 19.29
CA ASP A 313 9.03 -3.91 18.10
C ASP A 313 8.35 -3.16 16.94
N ARG A 314 8.77 -1.92 16.64
CA ARG A 314 8.13 -1.08 15.61
C ARG A 314 7.92 -1.86 14.31
N GLY A 315 6.66 -2.00 13.85
CA GLY A 315 6.35 -2.79 12.65
C GLY A 315 6.51 -4.30 12.76
N SER A 316 6.65 -4.81 13.99
CA SER A 316 7.15 -6.17 14.29
C SER A 316 8.57 -6.47 13.75
N TYR A 317 9.37 -5.46 13.42
CA TYR A 317 10.73 -5.63 12.90
C TYR A 317 11.68 -6.01 14.05
N ASN A 318 12.16 -7.25 14.04
CA ASN A 318 13.08 -7.76 15.05
C ASN A 318 13.92 -8.93 14.50
N ALA A 319 15.06 -9.19 15.14
CA ALA A 319 15.99 -10.24 14.73
C ALA A 319 15.44 -11.67 14.86
N GLY A 320 14.38 -11.89 15.66
CA GLY A 320 13.69 -13.18 15.79
C GLY A 320 12.79 -13.54 14.61
N ARG A 321 12.69 -12.65 13.63
CA ARG A 321 11.99 -12.82 12.34
C ARG A 321 13.00 -12.62 11.21
N PRO A 322 12.71 -13.06 9.98
CA PRO A 322 13.60 -12.87 8.84
C PRO A 322 13.83 -11.39 8.43
N THR A 323 13.49 -10.41 9.26
CA THR A 323 13.58 -8.97 9.00
C THR A 323 14.90 -8.54 8.34
N ALA A 324 14.83 -7.88 7.19
CA ALA A 324 16.01 -7.30 6.55
C ALA A 324 16.59 -6.17 7.42
N GLY A 325 17.88 -6.30 7.77
CA GLY A 325 18.55 -5.42 8.71
C GLY A 325 18.23 -5.67 10.18
N LEU A 326 17.43 -6.70 10.49
CA LEU A 326 17.05 -7.18 11.83
C LEU A 326 16.19 -6.21 12.65
N PHE A 327 16.39 -4.90 12.52
CA PHE A 327 15.73 -3.85 13.28
C PHE A 327 15.49 -2.63 12.39
N THR A 328 14.89 -1.59 12.99
CA THR A 328 14.81 -0.27 12.37
C THR A 328 16.03 0.60 12.69
N TYR A 329 16.35 1.51 11.79
CA TYR A 329 17.40 2.53 11.87
C TYR A 329 16.73 3.90 12.01
N GLY A 330 16.65 4.40 13.25
CA GLY A 330 15.93 5.66 13.53
C GLY A 330 14.42 5.57 13.28
N GLY A 331 13.85 4.36 13.36
CA GLY A 331 12.44 4.11 13.11
C GLY A 331 12.08 3.76 11.66
N THR A 332 13.06 3.78 10.75
CA THR A 332 12.92 3.37 9.34
C THR A 332 13.62 2.03 9.10
N GLY A 333 13.09 1.18 8.24
CA GLY A 333 13.69 -0.08 7.84
C GLY A 333 15.01 0.09 7.09
N CYS A 334 15.76 -1.01 6.97
CA CYS A 334 17.09 -0.96 6.37
C CYS A 334 17.08 -0.44 4.92
N TYR A 335 16.08 -0.81 4.12
CA TYR A 335 16.06 -0.50 2.70
C TYR A 335 15.93 0.99 2.41
N GLY A 336 15.35 1.77 3.33
CA GLY A 336 15.27 3.22 3.26
C GLY A 336 16.35 3.99 4.03
N ALA A 337 17.01 3.39 5.03
CA ALA A 337 17.80 4.17 6.01
C ALA A 337 19.22 3.66 6.32
N ALA A 338 19.64 2.49 5.81
CA ALA A 338 20.95 1.92 6.15
C ALA A 338 21.68 1.33 4.93
N GLU A 339 23.01 1.26 5.02
CA GLU A 339 23.81 0.53 4.04
C GLU A 339 23.47 -0.96 4.16
N ALA A 340 22.94 -1.54 3.09
CA ALA A 340 22.54 -2.94 3.03
C ALA A 340 23.62 -3.78 2.33
N ALA A 341 24.00 -4.90 2.93
CA ALA A 341 24.72 -5.94 2.22
C ALA A 341 23.80 -6.60 1.19
N ARG A 342 24.38 -7.36 0.25
CA ARG A 342 23.56 -8.23 -0.60
C ARG A 342 22.96 -9.36 0.25
N PRO A 343 21.72 -9.80 -0.04
CA PRO A 343 21.13 -10.95 0.63
C PRO A 343 22.08 -12.14 0.73
N GLY A 344 22.16 -12.74 1.91
CA GLY A 344 23.00 -13.90 2.20
C GLY A 344 24.50 -13.65 2.25
N LEU A 345 24.95 -12.39 2.17
CA LEU A 345 26.38 -12.05 2.18
C LEU A 345 26.74 -11.10 3.32
N HIS A 346 27.98 -11.22 3.78
CA HIS A 346 28.69 -10.19 4.53
C HIS A 346 28.96 -8.96 3.66
N PHE A 347 29.28 -7.81 4.27
CA PHE A 347 29.60 -6.57 3.55
C PHE A 347 30.84 -6.66 2.64
N ASP A 348 31.75 -7.61 2.90
CA ASP A 348 32.91 -7.87 2.04
C ASP A 348 32.58 -8.82 0.87
N GLY A 349 31.35 -9.31 0.80
CA GLY A 349 30.84 -10.21 -0.23
C GLY A 349 31.07 -11.69 0.06
N THR A 350 31.61 -12.06 1.22
CA THR A 350 31.69 -13.47 1.63
C THR A 350 30.31 -14.01 2.04
N PRO A 351 29.99 -15.30 1.84
CA PRO A 351 28.68 -15.84 2.21
C PRO A 351 28.48 -15.92 3.73
N LEU A 352 27.25 -15.63 4.17
CA LEU A 352 26.79 -15.94 5.52
C LEU A 352 26.58 -17.45 5.67
N THR A 353 26.77 -17.93 6.89
CA THR A 353 26.64 -19.34 7.27
C THR A 353 25.96 -19.46 8.62
N GLN A 354 25.45 -20.64 8.96
CA GLN A 354 24.84 -20.86 10.28
C GLN A 354 25.81 -20.60 11.45
N ALA A 355 27.12 -20.73 11.22
CA ALA A 355 28.12 -20.45 12.25
C ALA A 355 28.17 -18.96 12.63
N ASP A 356 27.76 -18.08 11.72
CA ASP A 356 27.69 -16.63 11.95
C ASP A 356 26.57 -16.25 12.92
N PHE A 357 25.64 -17.17 13.23
CA PHE A 357 24.49 -16.97 14.13
C PHE A 357 24.63 -17.78 15.44
N ALA A 358 25.71 -18.55 15.60
CA ALA A 358 25.92 -19.37 16.79
C ALA A 358 26.14 -18.50 18.04
N ALA A 359 25.88 -19.05 19.24
CA ALA A 359 26.13 -18.34 20.48
C ALA A 359 27.60 -17.87 20.59
N GLY A 360 27.80 -16.58 20.88
CA GLY A 360 29.11 -15.92 20.94
C GLY A 360 29.70 -15.50 19.58
N SER A 361 28.96 -15.64 18.48
CA SER A 361 29.31 -15.11 17.16
C SER A 361 28.94 -13.63 17.01
N GLU A 362 29.34 -13.01 15.89
CA GLU A 362 29.06 -11.60 15.60
C GLU A 362 27.55 -11.31 15.48
N TYR A 363 26.78 -12.25 14.95
CA TYR A 363 25.34 -12.09 14.71
C TYR A 363 24.50 -13.07 15.55
N GLU A 364 24.93 -13.36 16.79
CA GLU A 364 24.22 -14.26 17.73
C GLU A 364 22.78 -13.84 18.06
N VAL A 365 22.39 -12.61 17.73
CA VAL A 365 21.02 -12.11 17.87
C VAL A 365 20.06 -12.71 16.83
N ILE A 366 20.60 -13.18 15.71
CA ILE A 366 19.85 -13.89 14.67
C ILE A 366 19.64 -15.34 15.13
N PRO A 367 18.42 -15.88 15.06
CA PRO A 367 18.15 -17.28 15.35
C PRO A 367 19.07 -18.23 14.57
N ASP A 368 19.63 -19.22 15.27
CA ASP A 368 20.52 -20.24 14.69
C ASP A 368 19.81 -21.24 13.77
N ASN A 369 18.52 -21.05 13.51
CA ASN A 369 17.72 -21.76 12.51
C ASN A 369 17.29 -20.88 11.32
N MET A 370 17.70 -19.60 11.27
CA MET A 370 17.40 -18.71 10.13
C MET A 370 18.21 -19.14 8.91
N ASP A 371 17.57 -19.17 7.74
CA ASP A 371 18.29 -19.39 6.48
C ASP A 371 19.20 -18.19 6.20
N PRO A 372 20.53 -18.37 6.10
CA PRO A 372 21.45 -17.30 5.78
C PRO A 372 21.06 -16.54 4.50
N ALA A 373 20.48 -17.20 3.48
CA ALA A 373 20.10 -16.57 2.23
C ALA A 373 18.98 -15.52 2.38
N LYS A 374 18.14 -15.66 3.42
CA LYS A 374 17.06 -14.71 3.74
C LYS A 374 17.57 -13.48 4.50
N VAL A 375 18.78 -13.56 5.07
CA VAL A 375 19.37 -12.50 5.88
C VAL A 375 19.94 -11.39 4.99
N THR A 376 19.50 -10.17 5.25
CA THR A 376 20.18 -8.95 4.78
C THR A 376 20.80 -8.23 5.96
N LEU A 377 22.13 -8.12 6.00
CA LEU A 377 22.84 -7.37 7.03
C LEU A 377 22.86 -5.88 6.71
N CYS A 378 22.69 -5.05 7.73
CA CYS A 378 22.61 -3.61 7.57
C CYS A 378 23.45 -2.87 8.61
N ARG A 379 24.00 -1.72 8.24
CA ARG A 379 24.81 -0.87 9.14
C ARG A 379 24.60 0.62 8.86
N PRO A 380 24.90 1.50 9.82
CA PRO A 380 24.88 2.95 9.56
C PRO A 380 25.79 3.30 8.37
N GLY A 381 25.23 3.95 7.36
CA GLY A 381 25.94 4.27 6.14
C GLY A 381 25.01 4.80 5.05
N VAL A 382 25.61 5.19 3.94
CA VAL A 382 24.94 5.50 2.68
C VAL A 382 25.03 4.27 1.75
N ARG A 383 24.22 4.17 0.70
CA ARG A 383 23.97 2.98 -0.15
C ARG A 383 22.87 2.09 0.39
N THR A 384 21.73 2.71 0.62
CA THR A 384 20.48 1.99 0.87
C THR A 384 19.99 1.33 -0.42
N MET A 385 19.01 0.44 -0.29
CA MET A 385 18.31 -0.11 -1.47
C MET A 385 17.62 1.02 -2.25
N TRP A 386 17.07 2.01 -1.54
CA TRP A 386 16.48 3.20 -2.14
C TRP A 386 17.50 4.04 -2.92
N ASP A 387 18.71 4.22 -2.40
CA ASP A 387 19.81 4.91 -3.10
C ASP A 387 20.12 4.22 -4.43
N ALA A 388 20.04 2.88 -4.48
CA ALA A 388 20.23 2.14 -5.73
C ALA A 388 19.17 2.53 -6.77
N MET A 389 17.89 2.53 -6.39
CA MET A 389 16.77 2.94 -7.25
C MET A 389 16.95 4.37 -7.77
N LEU A 390 17.26 5.32 -6.88
CA LEU A 390 17.46 6.73 -7.24
C LEU A 390 18.68 6.91 -8.15
N SER A 391 19.78 6.19 -7.90
CA SER A 391 21.01 6.29 -8.70
C SER A 391 20.84 5.79 -10.14
N GLU A 392 19.85 4.92 -10.38
CA GLU A 392 19.45 4.46 -11.70
C GLU A 392 18.54 5.48 -12.44
N GLY A 393 18.22 6.60 -11.80
CA GLY A 393 17.32 7.62 -12.34
C GLY A 393 15.84 7.28 -12.21
N ARG A 394 15.48 6.29 -11.38
CA ARG A 394 14.08 5.90 -11.18
C ARG A 394 13.39 6.90 -10.27
N ARG A 395 12.14 7.23 -10.64
CA ARG A 395 11.21 7.96 -9.78
C ARG A 395 10.60 6.96 -8.82
N PHE A 396 11.23 6.83 -7.64
CA PHE A 396 10.86 5.85 -6.64
C PHE A 396 10.92 6.50 -5.25
N TRP A 397 9.81 6.52 -4.55
CA TRP A 397 9.57 7.41 -3.43
C TRP A 397 9.37 6.64 -2.13
N PHE A 398 9.91 7.22 -1.07
CA PHE A 398 9.71 6.75 0.27
C PHE A 398 8.35 7.21 0.79
N PHE A 399 7.60 6.28 1.36
CA PHE A 399 6.41 6.56 2.15
C PHE A 399 6.50 5.88 3.50
N ALA A 400 5.58 6.28 4.37
CA ALA A 400 5.37 5.60 5.62
C ALA A 400 3.89 5.34 5.83
N SER A 401 3.57 4.51 6.81
CA SER A 401 2.18 4.12 6.98
C SER A 401 1.88 3.71 8.40
N SER A 402 0.60 3.83 8.78
CA SER A 402 0.17 3.50 10.13
C SER A 402 0.19 1.99 10.39
N ASP A 403 -0.08 1.16 9.37
CA ASP A 403 -0.36 -0.28 9.49
C ASP A 403 -1.36 -0.56 10.62
N TRP A 404 -2.37 0.31 10.73
CA TRP A 404 -3.25 0.34 11.88
C TRP A 404 -4.18 -0.86 11.90
N HIS A 405 -4.27 -1.57 13.03
CA HIS A 405 -5.18 -2.72 13.19
C HIS A 405 -6.21 -2.57 14.30
N SER A 406 -5.80 -2.02 15.45
CA SER A 406 -6.65 -1.86 16.62
C SER A 406 -6.03 -0.91 17.66
N ARG A 407 -6.86 -0.36 18.54
CA ARG A 407 -6.41 0.32 19.78
C ARG A 407 -6.05 -0.66 20.91
N GLY A 408 -6.01 -1.96 20.61
CA GLY A 408 -5.89 -3.01 21.62
C GLY A 408 -7.17 -3.18 22.43
N SER A 409 -7.07 -3.16 23.75
CA SER A 409 -8.20 -3.44 24.65
C SER A 409 -9.24 -2.31 24.77
N PHE A 410 -9.08 -1.24 24.01
CA PHE A 410 -9.86 -0.01 24.12
C PHE A 410 -10.77 0.21 22.90
N GLY A 411 -11.92 0.81 23.15
CA GLY A 411 -12.87 1.22 22.13
C GLY A 411 -12.45 2.52 21.44
N PRO A 412 -13.23 2.97 20.44
CA PRO A 412 -12.84 4.06 19.57
C PRO A 412 -13.03 5.45 20.19
N LEU A 413 -13.71 5.53 21.34
CA LEU A 413 -13.98 6.76 22.09
C LEU A 413 -13.05 6.91 23.31
N ASP A 414 -12.29 5.88 23.63
CA ASP A 414 -11.33 5.92 24.73
C ASP A 414 -10.08 6.70 24.28
N PHE A 415 -9.48 7.45 25.21
CA PHE A 415 -8.25 8.18 24.94
C PHE A 415 -7.04 7.24 24.92
N GLU A 416 -7.09 6.17 25.72
CA GLU A 416 -6.03 5.19 25.88
C GLU A 416 -5.98 4.19 24.72
N SER A 417 -4.78 3.66 24.46
CA SER A 417 -4.52 2.56 23.55
C SER A 417 -3.47 1.65 24.17
N THR A 418 -3.54 0.34 23.93
CA THR A 418 -2.46 -0.62 24.30
C THR A 418 -1.73 -1.18 23.09
N ASN A 419 -2.07 -0.75 21.88
CA ASN A 419 -1.54 -1.38 20.67
C ASN A 419 -1.09 -0.36 19.63
N ASP A 420 -1.97 0.54 19.19
CA ASP A 420 -1.66 1.48 18.13
C ASP A 420 -2.33 2.85 18.27
N PHE A 421 -1.77 3.85 17.57
CA PHE A 421 -2.37 5.18 17.41
C PHE A 421 -3.27 5.20 16.18
N TRP A 422 -4.33 6.03 16.17
CA TRP A 422 -5.13 6.17 14.96
C TRP A 422 -4.27 6.61 13.75
N PRO A 423 -4.64 6.25 12.50
CA PRO A 423 -3.99 6.81 11.33
C PRO A 423 -4.02 8.35 11.39
N GLY A 424 -2.85 8.98 11.28
CA GLY A 424 -2.68 10.43 11.40
C GLY A 424 -2.45 10.98 12.81
N GLU A 425 -2.75 10.21 13.87
CA GLU A 425 -2.59 10.69 15.25
C GLU A 425 -1.11 10.88 15.63
N TYR A 426 -0.23 10.01 15.14
CA TYR A 426 1.22 10.11 15.36
C TYR A 426 2.02 10.26 14.07
N GLN A 427 1.62 9.57 13.00
CA GLN A 427 2.36 9.51 11.73
C GLN A 427 1.48 10.01 10.59
N GLN A 428 2.05 10.85 9.73
CA GLN A 428 1.37 11.44 8.59
C GLN A 428 2.31 11.50 7.39
N ASN A 429 1.76 11.23 6.19
CA ASN A 429 2.41 11.58 4.93
C ASN A 429 1.84 12.90 4.44
N PHE A 430 2.68 13.90 4.26
CA PHE A 430 2.32 15.12 3.56
C PHE A 430 2.64 14.95 2.08
N VAL A 431 1.65 15.19 1.23
CA VAL A 431 1.76 15.08 -0.22
C VAL A 431 1.32 16.39 -0.84
N TRP A 432 2.12 16.92 -1.77
CA TRP A 432 1.75 18.12 -2.50
C TRP A 432 0.62 17.83 -3.48
N ILE A 433 -0.51 18.50 -3.29
CA ILE A 433 -1.67 18.43 -4.17
C ILE A 433 -1.77 19.75 -4.93
N GLU A 434 -1.63 19.68 -6.26
CA GLU A 434 -1.64 20.86 -7.14
C GLU A 434 -3.01 21.55 -7.15
N ASP A 435 -4.08 20.75 -7.24
CA ASP A 435 -5.47 21.22 -7.17
C ASP A 435 -6.22 20.47 -6.07
N ALA A 436 -6.20 21.04 -4.86
CA ALA A 436 -6.90 20.47 -3.71
C ALA A 436 -8.43 20.51 -3.84
N GLU A 437 -8.95 21.32 -4.77
CA GLU A 437 -10.38 21.44 -5.06
C GLU A 437 -10.78 20.73 -6.36
N ALA A 438 -9.92 19.83 -6.85
CA ALA A 438 -10.21 19.00 -8.01
C ALA A 438 -11.54 18.25 -7.81
N GLU A 439 -12.33 18.15 -8.88
CA GLU A 439 -13.59 17.39 -8.86
C GLU A 439 -13.34 15.92 -8.52
N ASP A 440 -12.27 15.34 -9.08
CA ASP A 440 -11.77 14.02 -8.71
C ASP A 440 -10.60 14.15 -7.73
N ARG A 441 -10.93 14.29 -6.44
CA ARG A 441 -9.93 14.42 -5.38
C ARG A 441 -9.09 13.15 -5.20
N ALA A 442 -9.64 11.96 -5.51
CA ALA A 442 -8.84 10.73 -5.43
C ALA A 442 -7.75 10.74 -6.49
N GLN A 443 -8.08 11.11 -7.73
CA GLN A 443 -7.11 11.28 -8.81
C GLN A 443 -6.02 12.29 -8.44
N ALA A 444 -6.39 13.43 -7.86
CA ALA A 444 -5.43 14.45 -7.41
C ALA A 444 -4.44 13.92 -6.35
N ILE A 445 -4.89 13.08 -5.43
CA ILE A 445 -4.03 12.42 -4.43
C ILE A 445 -3.09 11.41 -5.07
N VAL A 446 -3.60 10.57 -5.99
CA VAL A 446 -2.76 9.60 -6.72
C VAL A 446 -1.69 10.31 -7.54
N ASP A 447 -2.04 11.42 -8.20
CA ASP A 447 -1.08 12.24 -8.95
C ASP A 447 -0.03 12.86 -8.02
N GLY A 448 -0.45 13.41 -6.87
CA GLY A 448 0.44 13.94 -5.84
C GLY A 448 1.45 12.89 -5.35
N LEU A 449 0.98 11.69 -5.00
CA LEU A 449 1.83 10.57 -4.59
C LEU A 449 2.86 10.22 -5.67
N ARG A 450 2.44 10.17 -6.95
CA ARG A 450 3.33 9.86 -8.08
C ARG A 450 4.44 10.90 -8.27
N THR A 451 4.19 12.17 -7.94
CA THR A 451 5.21 13.22 -8.10
C THR A 451 6.42 13.03 -7.20
N GLY A 452 6.27 12.36 -6.06
CA GLY A 452 7.31 12.27 -5.03
C GLY A 452 7.55 13.59 -4.29
N ASN A 453 6.70 14.60 -4.52
CA ASN A 453 6.71 15.81 -3.72
C ASN A 453 5.97 15.55 -2.40
N SER A 454 6.62 14.74 -1.55
CA SER A 454 6.06 14.25 -0.30
C SER A 454 7.12 14.20 0.80
N PHE A 455 6.66 14.20 2.04
CA PHE A 455 7.49 13.94 3.21
C PHE A 455 6.64 13.31 4.31
N THR A 456 7.27 12.50 5.16
CA THR A 456 6.61 11.88 6.31
C THR A 456 7.03 12.58 7.61
N VAL A 457 6.08 12.76 8.52
CA VAL A 457 6.32 13.30 9.86
C VAL A 457 5.82 12.32 10.92
N GLN A 458 6.54 12.25 12.04
CA GLN A 458 6.12 11.59 13.26
C GLN A 458 6.06 12.60 14.41
N GLY A 459 5.00 12.57 15.21
CA GLY A 459 4.79 13.46 16.36
C GLY A 459 4.48 14.92 16.00
N GLN A 460 4.04 15.18 14.76
CA GLN A 460 3.55 16.48 14.28
C GLN A 460 4.52 17.66 14.51
N LEU A 461 5.83 17.40 14.45
CA LEU A 461 6.87 18.44 14.62
C LEU A 461 6.97 19.39 13.43
N ILE A 462 6.56 18.92 12.25
CA ILE A 462 6.54 19.65 10.98
C ILE A 462 5.12 19.51 10.42
N SER A 463 4.56 20.61 9.92
CA SER A 463 3.23 20.66 9.29
C SER A 463 3.35 20.86 7.77
N GLY A 464 2.21 20.98 7.08
CA GLY A 464 2.13 21.19 5.63
C GLY A 464 2.67 22.53 5.11
N ASP A 465 3.26 23.36 5.99
CA ASP A 465 3.92 24.63 5.64
C ASP A 465 5.43 24.46 5.33
N LEU A 466 5.93 23.22 5.29
CA LEU A 466 7.30 22.93 4.86
C LEU A 466 7.52 23.40 3.41
N GLU A 467 8.57 24.19 3.19
CA GLU A 467 9.02 24.55 1.85
C GLU A 467 10.42 23.95 1.60
N PHE A 468 10.53 23.07 0.61
CA PHE A 468 11.80 22.56 0.13
C PHE A 468 12.05 23.00 -1.31
N LYS A 469 13.17 23.69 -1.55
CA LYS A 469 13.62 24.09 -2.89
C LYS A 469 15.12 23.91 -3.03
N ALA A 470 15.52 23.18 -4.07
CA ALA A 470 16.91 23.11 -4.51
C ALA A 470 17.09 24.05 -5.71
N CYS A 471 18.08 24.94 -5.69
CA CYS A 471 18.27 25.92 -6.75
C CYS A 471 19.70 25.92 -7.29
N THR A 472 19.82 26.02 -8.62
CA THR A 472 21.07 26.28 -9.34
C THR A 472 20.87 27.42 -10.33
N ARG A 473 21.69 28.48 -10.22
CA ARG A 473 21.56 29.72 -11.01
C ARG A 473 20.15 30.35 -10.89
N GLN A 474 19.32 30.23 -11.93
CA GLN A 474 17.96 30.79 -12.02
C GLN A 474 16.90 29.68 -12.10
N GLN A 475 17.28 28.41 -11.90
CA GLN A 475 16.37 27.27 -11.89
C GLN A 475 16.27 26.74 -10.47
N CYS A 476 15.05 26.44 -10.04
CA CYS A 476 14.76 25.79 -8.78
C CYS A 476 13.86 24.58 -9.07
N ALA A 477 13.97 23.58 -8.20
CA ALA A 477 13.17 22.36 -8.22
C ALA A 477 12.67 22.08 -6.79
N THR A 478 11.45 21.57 -6.66
CA THR A 478 10.91 21.06 -5.39
C THR A 478 11.24 19.57 -5.21
N MET A 479 10.75 18.95 -4.12
CA MET A 479 10.89 17.49 -3.94
C MET A 479 10.24 16.76 -5.12
N GLY A 480 10.86 15.64 -5.54
CA GLY A 480 10.42 14.84 -6.69
C GLY A 480 10.79 15.41 -8.07
N GLU A 481 11.12 16.70 -8.18
CA GLU A 481 11.46 17.34 -9.46
C GLU A 481 12.94 17.15 -9.86
N THR A 482 13.23 17.39 -11.14
CA THR A 482 14.59 17.37 -11.67
C THR A 482 15.19 18.79 -11.65
N LEU A 483 16.31 18.97 -10.96
CA LEU A 483 17.09 20.20 -11.03
C LEU A 483 17.93 20.20 -12.31
N ALA A 484 17.51 21.00 -13.29
CA ALA A 484 18.13 21.11 -14.62
C ALA A 484 19.42 21.93 -14.65
#